data_AF-A0A940DNL0-F1
#
_entry.id   AF-A0A940DNL0-F1
#
_cell.length_a   1.000
_cell.length_b   1.000
_cell.length_c   1.000
_cell.angle_alpha   90.00
_cell.angle_beta   90.00
_cell.angle_gamma   90.00
#
_symmetry.space_group_name_H-M   'P 1'
#
loop_
_entity.id
_entity.type
_entity.pdbx_description
1 polymer ?
#
loop_
_entity_poly.entity_id
_entity_poly.type
_entity_poly.pdbx_seq_one_letter_code
_entity_poly.pdbx_strand_id
1 'polypeptide(L)'
;MTAVIENMFGDSRNYNKKGFLTLGFNGSQPEISDYYTNNGSLYMASLAFLPLGLPADDPFWTSEAEDWTSKKAWEGKDFPRDHSYR
;
A
#
# COMPACT_ATOMS: atom_id res chain seq x y z
N MET A 1 -4.27 -8.79 2.68
CA MET A 1 -3.12 -7.85 2.69
C MET A 1 -1.87 -8.47 3.31
N THR A 2 -1.98 -9.22 4.42
CA THR A 2 -0.84 -9.81 5.15
C THR A 2 0.16 -10.56 4.26
N ALA A 3 -0.31 -11.49 3.41
CA ALA A 3 0.59 -12.25 2.52
C ALA A 3 1.39 -11.36 1.56
N VAL A 4 0.83 -10.23 1.10
CA VAL A 4 1.53 -9.28 0.23
C VAL A 4 2.63 -8.56 1.01
N ILE A 5 2.32 -8.11 2.22
CA ILE A 5 3.28 -7.42 3.10
C ILE A 5 4.43 -8.35 3.47
N GLU A 6 4.15 -9.60 3.87
CA GLU A 6 5.18 -10.59 4.18
C GLU A 6 6.10 -10.86 2.97
N ASN A 7 5.52 -11.04 1.78
CA ASN A 7 6.30 -11.29 0.56
C ASN A 7 7.19 -10.10 0.16
N MET A 8 6.77 -8.86 0.46
CA MET A 8 7.52 -7.65 0.10
C MET A 8 8.51 -7.23 1.19
N PHE A 9 8.21 -7.41 2.46
CA PHE A 9 9.01 -6.82 3.55
C PHE A 9 9.65 -7.84 4.49
N GLY A 10 9.32 -9.14 4.39
CA GLY A 10 9.76 -10.17 5.33
C GLY A 10 11.26 -10.52 5.33
N ASP A 11 12.00 -10.20 4.25
CA ASP A 11 13.41 -10.61 4.11
C ASP A 11 14.38 -9.48 3.72
N SER A 12 13.94 -8.22 3.84
CA SER A 12 14.76 -7.03 3.62
C SER A 12 15.36 -6.86 2.21
N ARG A 13 14.99 -7.69 1.22
CA ARG A 13 15.54 -7.60 -0.16
C ARG A 13 15.23 -6.30 -0.89
N ASN A 14 14.22 -5.57 -0.43
CA ASN A 14 13.79 -4.30 -0.98
C ASN A 14 14.63 -3.10 -0.52
N TYR A 15 15.64 -3.32 0.33
CA TYR A 15 16.50 -2.26 0.85
C TYR A 15 17.93 -2.37 0.31
N ASN A 16 18.53 -1.22 -0.01
CA ASN A 16 19.94 -1.15 -0.33
C ASN A 16 20.81 -1.18 0.94
N LYS A 17 22.14 -1.21 0.76
CA LYS A 17 23.12 -1.24 1.87
C LYS A 17 23.02 -0.06 2.85
N LYS A 18 22.35 1.03 2.47
CA LYS A 18 22.12 2.22 3.30
C LYS A 18 20.72 2.23 3.94
N GLY A 19 19.91 1.19 3.76
CA GLY A 19 18.57 1.06 4.33
C GLY A 19 17.47 1.80 3.55
N PHE A 20 17.73 2.24 2.32
CA PHE A 20 16.69 2.87 1.48
C PHE A 20 16.05 1.86 0.54
N LEU A 21 14.78 2.09 0.19
CA LEU A 21 14.06 1.29 -0.79
C LEU A 21 14.77 1.31 -2.16
N THR A 22 14.78 0.16 -2.82
CA THR A 22 15.32 -0.01 -4.17
C THR A 22 14.21 -0.08 -5.20
N LEU A 23 14.46 0.45 -6.41
CA LEU A 23 13.55 0.30 -7.54
C LEU A 23 13.29 -1.18 -7.86
N GLY A 24 12.03 -1.56 -7.96
CA GLY A 24 11.57 -2.91 -8.29
C GLY A 24 10.23 -3.26 -7.64
N PHE A 25 9.77 -4.49 -7.88
CA PHE A 25 8.51 -5.01 -7.35
C PHE A 25 8.75 -5.84 -6.09
N ASN A 26 9.77 -6.71 -6.11
CA ASN A 26 10.20 -7.47 -4.94
C ASN A 26 11.71 -7.79 -4.98
N GLY A 27 12.50 -6.78 -4.63
CA GLY A 27 13.95 -6.73 -4.77
C GLY A 27 14.37 -5.64 -5.75
N SER A 28 15.66 -5.50 -5.99
CA SER A 28 16.17 -4.56 -7.00
C SER A 28 15.89 -5.08 -8.41
N GLN A 29 14.95 -4.43 -9.11
CA GLN A 29 14.49 -4.74 -10.46
C GLN A 29 14.28 -3.44 -11.26
N PRO A 30 15.34 -2.63 -11.52
CA PRO A 30 15.17 -1.30 -12.11
C PRO A 30 14.51 -1.32 -13.50
N GLU A 31 14.70 -2.38 -14.28
CA GLU A 31 14.19 -2.51 -15.65
C GLU A 31 12.65 -2.51 -15.78
N ILE A 32 11.92 -2.76 -14.69
CA ILE A 32 10.45 -2.71 -14.70
C ILE A 32 9.91 -1.31 -14.35
N SER A 33 10.81 -0.39 -14.02
CA SER A 33 10.45 0.96 -13.61
C SER A 33 10.21 1.82 -14.84
N ASP A 34 9.14 2.61 -14.82
CA ASP A 34 8.95 3.65 -15.82
C ASP A 34 9.99 4.78 -15.64
N TYR A 35 10.23 5.53 -16.71
CA TYR A 35 11.23 6.62 -16.75
C TYR A 35 11.05 7.71 -15.69
N TYR A 36 9.83 7.87 -15.14
CA TYR A 36 9.50 8.85 -14.10
C TYR A 36 9.64 8.30 -12.67
N THR A 37 9.92 7.01 -12.53
CA THR A 37 10.08 6.36 -11.22
C THR A 37 11.45 6.69 -10.64
N ASN A 38 11.48 7.07 -9.36
CA ASN A 38 12.72 7.28 -8.64
C ASN A 38 12.59 6.76 -7.20
N ASN A 39 13.68 6.76 -6.43
CA ASN A 39 13.63 6.26 -5.05
C ASN A 39 12.60 7.03 -4.18
N GLY A 40 12.35 8.31 -4.47
CA GLY A 40 11.34 9.10 -3.76
C GLY A 40 9.91 8.62 -4.01
N SER A 41 9.58 8.22 -5.24
CA SER A 41 8.24 7.70 -5.54
C SER A 41 7.93 6.39 -4.80
N LEU A 42 8.96 5.60 -4.48
CA LEU A 42 8.80 4.36 -3.69
C LEU A 42 8.25 4.64 -2.28
N TYR A 43 8.58 5.78 -1.69
CA TYR A 43 8.10 6.14 -0.35
C TYR A 43 6.63 6.58 -0.35
N MET A 44 6.01 6.87 -1.49
CA MET A 44 4.55 7.06 -1.53
C MET A 44 3.81 5.76 -1.17
N ALA A 45 4.40 4.60 -1.43
CA ALA A 45 3.84 3.32 -0.98
C ALA A 45 3.83 3.18 0.55
N SER A 46 4.72 3.89 1.28
CA SER A 46 4.69 3.84 2.75
C SER A 46 3.48 4.53 3.36
N LEU A 47 2.71 5.31 2.57
CA LEU A 47 1.43 5.86 3.00
C LEU A 47 0.42 4.76 3.35
N ALA A 48 0.59 3.54 2.83
CA ALA A 48 -0.20 2.37 3.22
C ALA A 48 -0.08 2.05 4.74
N PHE A 49 0.98 2.51 5.39
CA PHE A 49 1.22 2.32 6.83
C PHE A 49 0.72 3.47 7.70
N LEU A 50 0.16 4.54 7.13
CA LEU A 50 -0.42 5.65 7.91
C LEU A 50 -1.40 5.19 9.00
N PRO A 51 -2.27 4.19 8.76
CA PRO A 51 -3.19 3.72 9.80
C PRO A 51 -2.50 3.19 11.06
N LEU A 52 -1.25 2.71 10.98
CA LEU A 52 -0.49 2.25 12.16
C LEU A 52 -0.25 3.35 13.20
N GLY A 53 -0.44 4.63 12.84
CA GLY A 53 -0.42 5.74 13.78
C GLY A 53 -1.72 5.94 14.56
N LEU A 54 -2.80 5.21 14.23
CA LEU A 54 -4.08 5.30 14.91
C LEU A 54 -4.07 4.52 16.24
N PRO A 55 -4.84 4.96 17.26
CA PRO A 55 -5.06 4.20 18.48
C PRO A 55 -5.56 2.78 18.21
N ALA A 56 -5.25 1.81 19.09
CA ALA A 56 -5.65 0.41 18.91
C ALA A 56 -7.18 0.21 18.95
N ASP A 57 -7.91 1.14 19.56
CA ASP A 57 -9.38 1.18 19.65
C ASP A 57 -10.05 2.03 18.55
N ASP A 58 -9.27 2.59 17.63
CA ASP A 58 -9.81 3.39 16.51
C ASP A 58 -10.78 2.56 15.66
N PRO A 59 -11.90 3.15 15.19
CA PRO A 59 -12.86 2.47 14.32
C PRO A 59 -12.24 1.82 13.08
N PHE A 60 -11.12 2.33 12.58
CA PHE A 60 -10.37 1.70 11.48
C PHE A 60 -9.98 0.24 11.79
N TRP A 61 -9.65 -0.08 13.04
CA TRP A 61 -9.24 -1.42 13.47
C TRP A 61 -10.38 -2.26 14.03
N THR A 62 -11.38 -1.62 14.62
CA THR A 62 -12.40 -2.29 15.44
C THR A 62 -13.76 -2.45 14.75
N SER A 63 -14.05 -1.67 13.70
CA SER A 63 -15.30 -1.80 12.94
C SER A 63 -15.36 -3.12 12.18
N GLU A 64 -16.57 -3.56 11.86
CA GLU A 64 -16.77 -4.74 11.03
C GLU A 64 -16.15 -4.56 9.63
N ALA A 65 -15.61 -5.64 9.08
CA ALA A 65 -14.99 -5.60 7.76
C ALA A 65 -16.04 -5.32 6.68
N GLU A 66 -15.83 -4.27 5.91
CA GLU A 66 -16.66 -3.94 4.75
C GLU A 66 -15.97 -4.28 3.43
N ASP A 67 -16.79 -4.53 2.40
CA ASP A 67 -16.29 -4.64 1.03
C ASP A 67 -15.70 -3.30 0.58
N TRP A 68 -14.46 -3.32 0.09
CA TRP A 68 -13.83 -2.14 -0.50
C TRP A 68 -14.48 -1.77 -1.83
N THR A 69 -14.35 -0.49 -2.22
CA THR A 69 -14.99 0.10 -3.41
C THR A 69 -14.84 -0.77 -4.67
N SER A 70 -13.63 -1.23 -4.99
CA SER A 70 -13.40 -2.05 -6.18
C SER A 70 -14.10 -3.42 -6.14
N LYS A 71 -14.26 -4.02 -4.94
CA LYS A 71 -15.03 -5.26 -4.79
C LYS A 71 -16.52 -5.01 -4.95
N LYS A 72 -17.07 -3.97 -4.31
CA LYS A 72 -18.46 -3.54 -4.50
C LYS A 72 -18.75 -3.29 -6.00
N ALA A 73 -17.86 -2.60 -6.69
CA ALA A 73 -17.95 -2.35 -8.14
C ALA A 73 -17.93 -3.64 -8.98
N TRP A 74 -16.99 -4.55 -8.72
CA TRP A 74 -16.89 -5.81 -9.45
C TRP A 74 -18.12 -6.72 -9.27
N GLU A 75 -18.72 -6.68 -8.09
CA GLU A 75 -19.91 -7.46 -7.75
C GLU A 75 -21.23 -6.77 -8.14
N GLY A 76 -21.17 -5.59 -8.77
CA GLY A 76 -22.36 -4.82 -9.17
C GLY A 76 -23.19 -4.29 -8.00
N LYS A 77 -22.57 -4.13 -6.82
CA LYS A 77 -23.19 -3.52 -5.63
C LYS A 77 -23.14 -2.01 -5.72
N ASP A 78 -24.10 -1.34 -5.09
CA ASP A 78 -24.09 0.11 -4.95
C ASP A 78 -22.94 0.56 -4.02
N PHE A 79 -22.31 1.69 -4.36
CA PHE A 79 -21.35 2.39 -3.52
C PHE A 79 -21.34 3.89 -3.85
N PRO A 80 -21.00 4.77 -2.90
CA PRO A 80 -20.95 6.20 -3.16
C PRO A 80 -19.95 6.56 -4.26
N ARG A 81 -20.28 7.55 -5.09
CA ARG A 81 -19.32 8.13 -6.03
C ARG A 81 -18.17 8.77 -5.25
N ASP A 82 -16.95 8.61 -5.73
CA ASP A 82 -15.80 9.29 -5.13
C ASP A 82 -15.91 10.81 -5.34
N HIS A 83 -15.71 11.56 -4.27
CA HIS A 83 -15.79 13.01 -4.22
C HIS A 83 -14.81 13.53 -3.19
N SER A 84 -14.13 14.64 -3.48
CA SER A 84 -13.35 15.35 -2.47
C SER A 84 -14.26 15.82 -1.33
N TYR A 85 -13.87 15.55 -0.09
CA TYR A 85 -14.45 16.25 1.06
C TYR A 85 -14.28 17.77 0.86
N ARG A 86 -15.36 18.53 1.04
CA ARG A 86 -15.34 20.00 1.07
C ARG A 86 -15.13 20.50 2.49
#